data_AF-D0L647-F1
#
_entry.id   AF-D0L647-F1
#
_cell.length_a   1.000
_cell.length_b   1.000
_cell.length_c   1.000
_cell.angle_alpha   90.00
_cell.angle_beta   90.00
_cell.angle_gamma   90.00
#
_symmetry.space_group_name_H-M   'P 1'
#
loop_
_entity.id
_entity.type
_entity.pdbx_description
1 polymer ?
#
loop_
_entity_poly.entity_id
_entity_poly.type
_entity_poly.pdbx_seq_one_letter_code
_entity_poly.pdbx_strand_id
1 'polypeptide(L)'
;MRGDGDGWVIDRDGSRYWGVNGAAGLLLRAPLDGGSTGILLQHRAVWSHQGGTWGLPGGARDSHESAIDTAVREAGEEAGIRGDQLTVVAALVTHETPSGWTYTTVIADVEEPVRTIANGESAELRWVNQCLVDELPLHPGFALAWPGLRERMAAFDLQR
;
A
#
# COMPACT_ATOMS: atom_id res chain seq x y z
N MET A 1 19.75 -4.52 9.24
CA MET A 1 19.25 -4.32 10.62
C MET A 1 17.80 -3.91 10.50
N ARG A 2 16.88 -4.39 11.35
CA ARG A 2 15.47 -4.00 11.21
C ARG A 2 15.29 -2.51 11.52
N GLY A 3 14.58 -1.78 10.67
CA GLY A 3 14.41 -0.32 10.76
C GLY A 3 15.58 0.48 10.18
N ASP A 4 16.53 -0.16 9.48
CA ASP A 4 17.60 0.59 8.79
C ASP A 4 17.14 1.29 7.50
N GLY A 5 15.87 1.08 7.11
CA GLY A 5 15.16 1.88 6.13
C GLY A 5 14.63 3.20 6.66
N ASP A 6 14.54 3.40 7.98
CA ASP A 6 13.89 4.59 8.54
C ASP A 6 14.70 5.87 8.32
N GLY A 7 14.03 6.89 7.78
CA GLY A 7 14.63 8.19 7.54
C GLY A 7 14.02 8.92 6.35
N TRP A 8 14.42 10.18 6.18
CA TRP A 8 13.92 11.04 5.11
C TRP A 8 14.94 11.13 3.97
N VAL A 9 14.48 10.88 2.75
CA VAL A 9 15.12 11.36 1.52
C VAL A 9 14.52 12.72 1.19
N ILE A 10 15.37 13.68 0.83
CA ILE A 10 14.97 15.05 0.51
C ILE A 10 15.40 15.36 -0.91
N ASP A 11 14.44 15.77 -1.75
CA ASP A 11 14.71 16.21 -3.11
C ASP A 11 15.26 17.64 -3.14
N ARG A 12 15.80 18.04 -4.31
CA ARG A 12 16.34 19.39 -4.53
C ARG A 12 15.32 20.49 -4.34
N ASP A 13 14.03 20.20 -4.52
CA ASP A 13 12.91 21.12 -4.32
C ASP A 13 12.44 21.18 -2.85
N GLY A 14 13.02 20.38 -1.96
CA GLY A 14 12.66 20.29 -0.55
C GLY A 14 11.55 19.28 -0.23
N SER A 15 11.02 18.56 -1.24
CA SER A 15 10.06 17.48 -1.03
C SER A 15 10.69 16.36 -0.20
N ARG A 16 9.91 15.75 0.70
CA ARG A 16 10.39 14.77 1.69
C ARG A 16 9.70 13.43 1.51
N TYR A 17 10.48 12.36 1.45
CA TYR A 17 10.01 10.99 1.26
C TYR A 17 10.56 10.09 2.37
N TRP A 18 9.68 9.32 3.03
CA TRP A 18 10.08 8.41 4.10
C TRP A 18 10.60 7.10 3.52
N GLY A 19 11.68 6.56 4.09
CA GLY A 19 12.34 5.34 3.65
C GLY A 19 13.61 5.61 2.85
N VAL A 20 14.79 5.52 3.48
CA VAL A 20 16.07 5.85 2.84
C VAL A 20 16.44 4.90 1.70
N ASN A 21 15.90 3.69 1.71
CA ASN A 21 16.06 2.72 0.62
C ASN A 21 14.80 2.63 -0.28
N GLY A 22 13.90 3.63 -0.24
CA GLY A 22 12.57 3.55 -0.83
C GLY A 22 11.51 3.02 0.15
N ALA A 23 10.29 2.88 -0.35
CA ALA A 23 9.16 2.38 0.42
C ALA A 23 8.28 1.44 -0.43
N ALA A 24 7.46 0.64 0.24
CA ALA A 24 6.49 -0.22 -0.42
C ALA A 24 5.19 -0.34 0.36
N GLY A 25 4.09 -0.61 -0.34
CA GLY A 25 2.78 -0.85 0.26
C GLY A 25 2.00 -1.93 -0.46
N LEU A 26 1.07 -2.54 0.28
CA LEU A 26 0.28 -3.68 -0.18
C LEU A 26 -1.11 -3.24 -0.65
N LEU A 27 -1.37 -3.42 -1.94
CA LEU A 27 -2.71 -3.40 -2.51
C LEU A 27 -3.26 -4.82 -2.47
N LEU A 28 -4.00 -5.12 -1.40
CA LEU A 28 -4.62 -6.42 -1.19
C LEU A 28 -6.04 -6.44 -1.77
N ARG A 29 -6.31 -7.40 -2.64
CA ARG A 29 -7.62 -7.59 -3.30
C ARG A 29 -8.31 -8.83 -2.76
N ALA A 30 -9.63 -8.74 -2.64
CA ALA A 30 -10.49 -9.87 -2.34
C ALA A 30 -11.80 -9.73 -3.13
N PRO A 31 -12.45 -10.84 -3.54
CA PRO A 31 -13.83 -10.75 -3.98
C PRO A 31 -14.73 -10.29 -2.82
N LEU A 32 -15.67 -9.39 -3.10
CA LEU A 32 -16.74 -8.99 -2.19
C LEU A 32 -18.06 -9.66 -2.61
N ASP A 33 -19.02 -9.65 -1.69
CA ASP A 33 -20.39 -10.00 -1.98
C ASP A 33 -20.92 -9.19 -3.18
N GLY A 34 -21.64 -9.87 -4.08
CA GLY A 34 -22.14 -9.26 -5.32
C GLY A 34 -21.13 -9.21 -6.47
N GLY A 35 -19.97 -9.86 -6.35
CA GLY A 35 -19.03 -10.09 -7.46
C GLY A 35 -18.11 -8.90 -7.78
N SER A 36 -18.04 -7.91 -6.90
CA SER A 36 -17.10 -6.79 -7.02
C SER A 36 -15.76 -7.11 -6.34
N THR A 37 -14.70 -6.39 -6.70
CA THR A 37 -13.39 -6.51 -6.05
C THR A 37 -13.27 -5.48 -4.93
N GLY A 38 -12.94 -5.94 -3.73
CA GLY A 38 -12.62 -5.13 -2.57
C GLY A 38 -11.13 -4.90 -2.45
N ILE A 39 -10.75 -3.70 -2.02
CA ILE A 39 -9.38 -3.28 -1.73
C ILE A 39 -9.27 -2.97 -0.24
N LEU A 40 -8.30 -3.57 0.44
CA LEU A 40 -8.01 -3.20 1.82
C LEU A 40 -7.32 -1.83 1.88
N LEU A 41 -7.94 -0.86 2.55
CA LEU A 41 -7.40 0.46 2.79
C LEU A 41 -7.27 0.78 4.28
N GLN A 42 -6.28 1.61 4.59
CA GLN A 42 -6.00 2.15 5.91
C GLN A 42 -6.33 3.64 5.94
N HIS A 43 -7.18 4.04 6.88
CA HIS A 43 -7.38 5.43 7.25
C HIS A 43 -6.29 5.84 8.24
N ARG A 44 -5.38 6.69 7.79
CA ARG A 44 -4.21 7.10 8.57
C ARG A 44 -4.64 7.93 9.76
N ALA A 45 -4.09 7.63 10.94
CA ALA A 45 -4.34 8.43 12.13
C ALA A 45 -4.02 9.92 11.89
N VAL A 46 -4.82 10.81 12.48
CA VAL A 46 -4.78 12.25 12.17
C VAL A 46 -3.44 12.90 12.53
N TRP A 47 -2.73 12.35 13.52
CA TRP A 47 -1.41 12.84 13.96
C TRP A 47 -0.25 12.38 13.06
N SER A 48 -0.50 11.50 12.09
CA SER A 48 0.51 11.01 11.15
C SER A 48 0.80 12.02 10.04
N HIS A 49 1.94 11.89 9.36
CA HIS A 49 2.18 12.64 8.12
C HIS A 49 1.09 12.30 7.10
N GLN A 50 0.42 13.32 6.55
CA GLN A 50 -0.79 13.20 5.71
C GLN A 50 -1.94 12.44 6.42
N GLY A 51 -2.08 12.60 7.73
CA GLY A 51 -3.14 12.00 8.54
C GLY A 51 -4.55 12.37 8.09
N GLY A 52 -5.53 11.50 8.35
CA GLY A 52 -6.91 11.66 7.89
C GLY A 52 -7.16 11.28 6.42
N THR A 53 -6.12 10.83 5.72
CA THR A 53 -6.25 10.29 4.35
C THR A 53 -6.28 8.76 4.33
N TRP A 54 -6.80 8.20 3.23
CA TRP A 54 -6.83 6.77 2.98
C TRP A 54 -5.67 6.33 2.10
N GLY A 55 -4.97 5.28 2.49
CA GLY A 55 -3.85 4.71 1.73
C GLY A 55 -3.76 3.20 1.89
N LEU A 56 -2.73 2.64 1.26
CA LEU A 56 -2.36 1.25 1.45
C LEU A 56 -1.55 1.10 2.75
N PRO A 57 -1.68 -0.02 3.50
CA PRO A 57 -0.68 -0.41 4.47
C PRO A 57 0.70 -0.48 3.79
N GLY A 58 1.72 0.09 4.42
CA GLY A 58 3.04 0.21 3.82
C GLY A 58 3.97 1.16 4.55
N GLY A 59 5.27 1.02 4.27
CA GLY A 59 6.31 1.70 5.03
C GLY A 59 7.67 1.64 4.36
N ALA A 60 8.69 2.02 5.13
CA ALA A 60 10.07 2.11 4.66
C ALA A 60 10.64 0.72 4.37
N ARG A 61 11.41 0.63 3.28
CA ARG A 61 12.13 -0.60 2.92
C ARG A 61 13.45 -0.65 3.67
N ASP A 62 13.66 -1.73 4.43
CA ASP A 62 14.97 -2.02 4.99
C ASP A 62 15.95 -2.47 3.90
N SER A 63 17.24 -2.25 4.12
CA SER A 63 18.31 -2.45 3.13
C SER A 63 18.43 -3.89 2.60
N HIS A 64 17.88 -4.85 3.34
CA HIS A 64 17.93 -6.28 3.06
C HIS A 64 16.61 -6.84 2.51
N GLU A 65 15.57 -6.01 2.44
CA GLU A 65 14.24 -6.41 2.00
C GLU A 65 14.06 -6.18 0.49
N SER A 66 13.33 -7.08 -0.17
CA SER A 66 12.69 -6.73 -1.43
C SER A 66 11.47 -5.84 -1.17
N ALA A 67 10.94 -5.17 -2.22
CA ALA A 67 9.70 -4.42 -2.07
C ALA A 67 8.50 -5.31 -1.67
N ILE A 68 8.52 -6.58 -2.06
CA ILE A 68 7.50 -7.57 -1.67
C ILE A 68 7.62 -7.86 -0.17
N ASP A 69 8.84 -8.15 0.31
CA ASP A 69 9.06 -8.43 1.73
C ASP A 69 8.61 -7.24 2.60
N THR A 70 8.98 -6.02 2.21
CA THR A 70 8.54 -4.79 2.88
C THR A 70 7.01 -4.67 2.90
N ALA A 71 6.34 -4.78 1.75
CA ALA A 71 4.88 -4.62 1.70
C ALA A 71 4.14 -5.67 2.54
N VAL A 72 4.60 -6.93 2.52
CA VAL A 72 4.02 -8.03 3.31
C VAL A 72 4.27 -7.83 4.81
N ARG A 73 5.50 -7.43 5.18
CA ARG A 73 5.84 -7.13 6.57
C ARG A 73 4.96 -6.00 7.11
N GLU A 74 4.89 -4.87 6.42
CA GLU A 74 4.12 -3.70 6.86
C GLU A 74 2.62 -4.01 6.96
N ALA A 75 2.05 -4.74 6.00
CA ALA A 75 0.66 -5.19 6.11
C ALA A 75 0.43 -6.12 7.31
N GLY A 76 1.43 -6.91 7.70
CA GLY A 76 1.40 -7.70 8.93
C GLY A 76 1.44 -6.85 10.20
N GLU A 77 2.26 -5.80 10.21
CA GLU A 77 2.42 -4.89 11.35
C GLU A 77 1.23 -3.94 11.53
N GLU A 78 0.70 -3.39 10.44
CA GLU A 78 -0.34 -2.36 10.46
C GLU A 78 -1.75 -2.91 10.43
N ALA A 79 -1.95 -4.06 9.77
CA ALA A 79 -3.26 -4.63 9.53
C ALA A 79 -3.41 -6.10 9.96
N GLY A 80 -2.35 -6.72 10.50
CA GLY A 80 -2.39 -8.12 10.95
C GLY A 80 -2.47 -9.15 9.82
N ILE A 81 -2.14 -8.75 8.58
CA ILE A 81 -2.19 -9.63 7.41
C ILE A 81 -1.01 -10.58 7.42
N ARG A 82 -1.26 -11.88 7.32
CA ARG A 82 -0.17 -12.86 7.24
C ARG A 82 0.20 -13.14 5.79
N GLY A 83 1.50 -13.20 5.51
CA GLY A 83 2.00 -13.48 4.16
C GLY A 83 1.59 -14.84 3.60
N ASP A 84 1.24 -15.81 4.46
CA ASP A 84 0.74 -17.13 4.04
C ASP A 84 -0.73 -17.12 3.59
N GLN A 85 -1.45 -16.01 3.76
CA GLN A 85 -2.84 -15.85 3.35
C GLN A 85 -2.99 -15.27 1.94
N LEU A 86 -1.92 -14.70 1.38
CA LEU A 86 -1.97 -13.93 0.14
C LEU A 86 -1.13 -14.55 -0.98
N THR A 87 -1.53 -14.27 -2.21
CA THR A 87 -0.75 -14.58 -3.41
C THR A 87 -0.35 -13.28 -4.10
N VAL A 88 0.96 -13.03 -4.20
CA VAL A 88 1.48 -11.86 -4.90
C VAL A 88 1.27 -12.02 -6.41
N VAL A 89 0.68 -11.00 -7.03
CA VAL A 89 0.38 -10.95 -8.46
C VAL A 89 1.41 -10.10 -9.21
N ALA A 90 1.78 -8.96 -8.64
CA ALA A 90 2.71 -8.02 -9.26
C ALA A 90 3.34 -7.08 -8.24
N ALA A 91 4.48 -6.48 -8.61
CA ALA A 91 5.09 -5.35 -7.92
C ALA A 91 5.39 -4.25 -8.93
N LEU A 92 4.92 -3.03 -8.68
CA LEU A 92 5.00 -1.92 -9.63
C LEU A 92 5.57 -0.69 -8.93
N VAL A 93 6.59 -0.07 -9.51
CA VAL A 93 7.01 1.27 -9.08
C VAL A 93 5.91 2.24 -9.48
N THR A 94 5.25 2.86 -8.49
CA THR A 94 4.12 3.77 -8.69
C THR A 94 4.47 5.21 -8.38
N HIS A 95 5.64 5.45 -7.80
CA HIS A 95 6.21 6.77 -7.61
C HIS A 95 7.72 6.69 -7.71
N GLU A 96 8.32 7.60 -8.47
CA GLU A 96 9.77 7.75 -8.57
C GLU A 96 10.08 9.25 -8.55
N THR A 97 11.15 9.61 -7.85
CA THR A 97 11.54 11.01 -7.65
C THR A 97 12.93 11.29 -8.25
N PRO A 98 13.28 12.56 -8.49
CA PRO A 98 14.61 12.92 -9.01
C PRO A 98 15.80 12.48 -8.13
N SER A 99 15.62 12.29 -6.82
CA SER A 99 16.63 11.71 -5.93
C SER A 99 16.83 10.20 -6.11
N GLY A 100 16.00 9.55 -6.94
CA GLY A 100 15.98 8.11 -7.14
C GLY A 100 15.21 7.36 -6.06
N TRP A 101 14.49 8.05 -5.18
CA TRP A 101 13.58 7.41 -4.24
C TRP A 101 12.38 6.83 -4.99
N THR A 102 11.96 5.63 -4.59
CA THR A 102 10.83 4.93 -5.22
C THR A 102 9.82 4.44 -4.20
N TYR A 103 8.53 4.55 -4.52
CA TYR A 103 7.46 3.80 -3.88
C TYR A 103 7.01 2.65 -4.78
N THR A 104 7.01 1.43 -4.25
CA THR A 104 6.53 0.24 -4.97
C THR A 104 5.18 -0.21 -4.39
N THR A 105 4.16 -0.28 -5.23
CA THR A 105 2.88 -0.91 -4.88
C THR A 105 2.93 -2.40 -5.25
N VAL A 106 2.74 -3.25 -4.25
CA VAL A 106 2.66 -4.71 -4.41
C VAL A 106 1.19 -5.11 -4.45
N ILE A 107 0.78 -5.74 -5.55
CA ILE A 107 -0.59 -6.23 -5.74
C ILE A 107 -0.63 -7.69 -5.34
N ALA A 108 -1.55 -8.04 -4.45
CA ALA A 108 -1.76 -9.40 -3.99
C ALA A 108 -3.25 -9.71 -3.84
N ASP A 109 -3.58 -10.99 -3.88
CA ASP A 109 -4.95 -11.48 -3.73
C ASP A 109 -5.09 -12.39 -2.50
N VAL A 110 -6.28 -12.35 -1.91
CA VAL A 110 -6.78 -13.33 -0.93
C VAL A 110 -8.10 -13.90 -1.43
N GLU A 111 -8.44 -15.12 -1.00
CA GLU A 111 -9.68 -15.81 -1.44
C GLU A 111 -10.95 -15.09 -0.97
N GLU A 112 -10.89 -14.46 0.20
CA GLU A 112 -12.00 -13.72 0.81
C GLU A 112 -11.45 -12.58 1.69
N PRO A 113 -12.26 -11.54 2.00
CA PRO A 113 -11.84 -10.44 2.86
C PRO A 113 -11.34 -10.93 4.21
N VAL A 114 -10.05 -10.79 4.47
CA VAL A 114 -9.44 -11.24 5.73
C VAL A 114 -9.73 -10.27 6.87
N ARG A 115 -9.86 -10.81 8.09
CA ARG A 115 -9.98 -10.03 9.31
C ARG A 115 -8.72 -9.22 9.56
N THR A 116 -8.88 -7.93 9.84
CA THR A 116 -7.77 -7.01 10.10
C THR A 116 -7.65 -6.65 11.57
N ILE A 117 -6.43 -6.36 12.01
CA ILE A 117 -6.12 -5.84 13.34
C ILE A 117 -5.31 -4.56 13.14
N ALA A 118 -5.92 -3.41 13.45
CA ALA A 118 -5.25 -2.12 13.38
C ALA A 118 -4.20 -2.00 14.48
N ASN A 119 -3.05 -1.42 14.14
CA ASN A 119 -2.09 -0.90 15.12
C ASN A 119 -2.42 0.56 15.49
N GLY A 120 -1.53 1.21 16.25
CA GLY A 120 -1.68 2.61 16.68
C GLY A 120 -1.58 3.66 15.56
N GLU A 121 -1.26 3.26 14.33
CA GLU A 121 -1.06 4.17 13.18
C GLU A 121 -2.31 4.33 12.31
N SER A 122 -3.33 3.51 12.57
CA SER A 122 -4.59 3.46 11.84
C SER A 122 -5.75 3.96 12.69
N ALA A 123 -6.54 4.89 12.15
CA ALA A 123 -7.85 5.21 12.70
C ALA A 123 -8.89 4.16 12.30
N GLU A 124 -8.74 3.57 11.12
CA GLU A 124 -9.63 2.55 10.58
C GLU A 124 -8.90 1.69 9.53
N LEU A 125 -9.29 0.41 9.44
CA LEU A 125 -9.00 -0.46 8.30
C LEU A 125 -10.32 -0.90 7.68
N ARG A 126 -10.41 -0.84 6.34
CA ARG A 126 -11.66 -1.10 5.62
C ARG A 126 -11.42 -1.79 4.29
N TRP A 127 -12.22 -2.82 4.02
CA TRP A 127 -12.40 -3.35 2.67
C TRP A 127 -13.34 -2.43 1.89
N VAL A 128 -12.83 -1.79 0.85
CA VAL A 128 -13.55 -0.80 0.03
C VAL A 128 -13.74 -1.37 -1.36
N ASN A 129 -14.96 -1.33 -1.88
CA ASN A 129 -15.19 -1.69 -3.29
C ASN A 129 -14.31 -0.81 -4.19
N GLN A 130 -13.57 -1.43 -5.11
CA GLN A 130 -12.62 -0.71 -5.99
C GLN A 130 -13.28 0.45 -6.76
N CYS A 131 -14.58 0.40 -7.02
CA CYS A 131 -15.31 1.47 -7.70
C CYS A 131 -15.61 2.70 -6.81
N LEU A 132 -15.37 2.61 -5.50
CA LEU A 132 -15.61 3.68 -4.52
C LEU A 132 -14.32 4.24 -3.94
N VAL A 133 -13.15 3.74 -4.35
CA VAL A 133 -11.86 4.15 -3.78
C VAL A 133 -11.56 5.62 -4.07
N ASP A 134 -11.90 6.09 -5.28
CA ASP A 134 -11.76 7.48 -5.70
C ASP A 134 -12.74 8.45 -5.03
N GLU A 135 -13.72 7.94 -4.28
CA GLU A 135 -14.64 8.76 -3.48
C GLU A 135 -14.07 9.10 -2.08
N LEU A 136 -12.98 8.46 -1.68
CA LEU A 136 -12.33 8.67 -0.38
C LEU A 136 -11.28 9.80 -0.46
N PRO A 137 -10.98 10.49 0.66
CA PRO A 137 -9.86 11.43 0.71
C PRO A 137 -8.54 10.64 0.71
N LEU A 138 -8.05 10.30 -0.48
CA LEU A 138 -6.86 9.46 -0.65
C LEU A 138 -5.57 10.19 -0.30
N HIS A 139 -4.59 9.43 0.19
CA HIS A 139 -3.22 9.89 0.36
C HIS A 139 -2.70 10.36 -1.00
N PRO A 140 -2.06 11.55 -1.12
CA PRO A 140 -1.75 12.16 -2.43
C PRO A 140 -0.96 11.24 -3.38
N GLY A 141 0.04 10.52 -2.85
CA GLY A 141 0.81 9.56 -3.65
C GLY A 141 -0.02 8.37 -4.13
N PHE A 142 -0.97 7.89 -3.31
CA PHE A 142 -1.87 6.80 -3.70
C PHE A 142 -2.92 7.28 -4.70
N ALA A 143 -3.48 8.49 -4.51
CA ALA A 143 -4.41 9.11 -5.43
C ALA A 143 -3.84 9.23 -6.85
N LEU A 144 -2.57 9.64 -6.96
CA LEU A 144 -1.86 9.72 -8.24
C LEU A 144 -1.64 8.35 -8.89
N ALA A 145 -1.35 7.32 -8.09
CA ALA A 145 -1.11 5.97 -8.59
C ALA A 145 -2.39 5.19 -8.96
N TRP A 146 -3.51 5.53 -8.32
CA TRP A 146 -4.73 4.74 -8.35
C TRP A 146 -5.31 4.45 -9.75
N PRO A 147 -5.41 5.43 -10.68
CA PRO A 147 -5.92 5.15 -12.03
C PRO A 147 -5.11 4.07 -12.77
N GLY A 148 -3.78 4.15 -12.73
CA GLY A 148 -2.90 3.17 -13.37
C GLY A 148 -2.95 1.79 -12.69
N LEU A 149 -3.11 1.77 -11.36
CA LEU A 149 -3.31 0.53 -10.61
C LEU A 149 -4.63 -0.15 -11.02
N ARG A 150 -5.72 0.61 -11.18
CA ARG A 150 -7.01 0.08 -11.66
C ARG A 150 -6.92 -0.55 -13.04
N GLU A 151 -6.28 0.12 -13.98
CA GLU A 151 -6.05 -0.42 -15.32
C GLU A 151 -5.27 -1.73 -15.27
N ARG A 152 -4.23 -1.78 -14.43
CA ARG A 152 -3.39 -2.97 -14.29
C ARG A 152 -4.12 -4.15 -13.66
N MET A 153 -4.94 -3.90 -12.64
CA MET A 153 -5.80 -4.92 -12.04
C MET A 153 -6.76 -5.52 -13.07
N ALA A 154 -7.45 -4.67 -13.85
CA ALA A 154 -8.35 -5.14 -14.90
C ALA A 154 -7.63 -5.98 -15.95
N ALA A 155 -6.39 -5.63 -16.30
CA ALA A 155 -5.58 -6.42 -17.23
C ALA A 155 -5.21 -7.82 -16.67
N PHE A 156 -4.94 -7.94 -15.37
CA PHE A 156 -4.66 -9.25 -14.74
C PHE A 156 -5.91 -10.13 -14.66
N ASP A 157 -7.07 -9.54 -14.40
CA ASP A 157 -8.31 -10.30 -14.26
C ASP A 157 -8.77 -10.89 -15.61
N LEU A 158 -8.42 -10.26 -16.73
CA LEU A 158 -8.64 -10.81 -18.08
C LEU A 158 -7.72 -11.98 -18.45
N GLN A 159 -6.64 -12.20 -17.70
CA GLN A 159 -5.66 -13.25 -17.95
C GLN A 159 -5.89 -14.50 -17.10
N ARG A 160 -6.96 -14.52 -16.29
CA ARG A 160 -7.34 -15.62 -15.41
C ARG A 160 -8.44 -16.49 -15.98
#